data_AF-A0A355U0N7-F1
#
_entry.id   AF-A0A355U0N7-F1
#
_cell.length_a   1.000
_cell.length_b   1.000
_cell.length_c   1.000
_cell.angle_alpha   90.00
_cell.angle_beta   90.00
_cell.angle_gamma   90.00
#
_symmetry.space_group_name_H-M   'P 1'
#
loop_
_entity.id
_entity.type
_entity.pdbx_description
1 polymer ?
#
loop_
_entity_poly.entity_id
_entity_poly.type
_entity_poly.pdbx_seq_one_letter_code
_entity_poly.pdbx_strand_id
1 'polypeptide(L)' 'MHRVNVDELFAGKQSKYALVVGVSKRARQLTQTFEEEGTIVEEKPVLLAIEEIRNHEINLVEPEDDEI' A
#
# COMPACT_ATOMS: atom_id res chain seq x y z
N MET A 1 -8.50 17.33 -2.15
CA MET A 1 -8.41 15.85 -2.23
C MET A 1 -7.26 15.54 -3.18
N HIS A 2 -6.15 14.99 -2.68
CA HIS A 2 -5.05 14.58 -3.55
C HIS A 2 -5.52 13.37 -4.37
N ARG A 3 -5.54 13.49 -5.70
CA ARG A 3 -6.03 12.45 -6.59
C ARG A 3 -4.86 11.57 -6.98
N VAL A 4 -4.82 10.36 -6.42
CA VAL A 4 -3.83 9.34 -6.81
C VAL A 4 -4.24 8.79 -8.17
N ASN A 5 -3.31 8.78 -9.13
CA ASN A 5 -3.52 8.09 -10.40
C ASN A 5 -3.23 6.61 -10.20
N VAL A 6 -4.31 5.82 -10.17
CA VAL A 6 -4.23 4.38 -9.92
C VAL A 6 -3.51 3.67 -11.05
N ASP A 7 -3.67 4.11 -12.30
CA ASP A 7 -3.08 3.43 -13.47
C ASP A 7 -1.54 3.56 -13.51
N GLU A 8 -0.96 4.62 -12.95
CA GLU A 8 0.50 4.79 -12.81
C GLU A 8 1.13 3.81 -11.81
N LEU A 9 0.34 3.24 -10.90
CA LEU A 9 0.80 2.24 -9.93
C LEU A 9 0.88 0.83 -10.53
N PHE A 10 0.38 0.61 -11.76
CA PHE A 10 0.40 -0.69 -12.42
C PHE A 10 1.65 -0.85 -13.28
N ALA A 11 2.63 -1.62 -12.81
CA ALA A 11 3.69 -2.17 -13.66
C ALA A 11 3.20 -3.32 -14.58
N GLY A 12 1.92 -3.32 -14.97
CA GLY A 12 1.30 -4.28 -15.89
C GLY A 12 1.07 -5.70 -15.36
N LYS A 13 1.49 -6.03 -14.14
CA LYS A 13 1.45 -7.40 -13.59
C LYS A 13 0.55 -7.60 -12.37
N GLN A 14 -0.12 -6.56 -11.88
CA GLN A 14 -0.91 -6.62 -10.65
C GLN A 14 -2.37 -6.30 -10.93
N SER A 15 -3.29 -6.91 -10.17
CA SER A 15 -4.71 -6.61 -10.22
C SER A 15 -5.05 -5.36 -9.41
N LYS A 16 -6.08 -4.60 -9.84
CA LYS A 16 -6.62 -3.46 -9.05
C LYS A 16 -7.03 -3.88 -7.64
N TYR A 17 -7.49 -5.10 -7.48
CA TYR A 17 -7.84 -5.67 -6.18
C TYR A 17 -6.60 -5.92 -5.32
N ALA A 18 -5.54 -6.49 -5.90
CA ALA A 18 -4.31 -6.74 -5.16
C ALA A 18 -3.67 -5.44 -4.68
N LEU A 19 -3.66 -4.39 -5.51
CA LEU A 19 -3.18 -3.07 -5.09
C LEU A 19 -3.96 -2.54 -3.88
N VAL A 20 -5.29 -2.58 -3.92
CA VAL A 20 -6.13 -2.13 -2.80
C VAL A 20 -5.85 -2.93 -1.53
N VAL A 21 -5.72 -4.26 -1.66
CA VAL A 21 -5.41 -5.16 -0.54
C VAL A 21 -4.02 -4.87 0.02
N GLY A 22 -3.00 -4.72 -0.81
CA GLY A 22 -1.63 -4.41 -0.36
C GLY A 22 -1.51 -3.05 0.31
N VAL A 23 -2.07 -2.01 -0.30
CA VAL A 23 -2.14 -0.66 0.30
C VAL A 23 -2.82 -0.73 1.67
N SER A 24 -3.94 -1.44 1.78
CA SER A 24 -4.69 -1.57 3.03
C SER A 24 -3.90 -2.31 4.11
N LYS A 25 -3.19 -3.39 3.74
CA LYS A 25 -2.30 -4.12 4.66
C LYS A 25 -1.16 -3.23 5.14
N ARG A 26 -0.50 -2.52 4.23
CA ARG A 26 0.62 -1.64 4.56
C ARG A 26 0.19 -0.46 5.43
N ALA A 27 -0.94 0.17 5.12
CA ALA A 27 -1.49 1.25 5.93
C ALA A 27 -1.74 0.81 7.40
N ARG A 28 -2.24 -0.41 7.62
CA ARG A 28 -2.41 -0.96 8.98
C ARG A 28 -1.08 -1.17 9.71
N GLN A 29 -0.05 -1.65 9.01
CA GLN A 29 1.29 -1.78 9.59
C GLN A 29 1.84 -0.43 10.02
N LEU A 30 1.74 0.60 9.16
CA LEU A 30 2.15 1.96 9.49
C LEU A 30 1.42 2.50 10.73
N THR A 31 0.09 2.34 10.78
CA THR A 31 -0.70 2.74 11.96
C THR A 31 -0.21 2.04 13.22
N GLN A 32 0.02 0.72 13.17
CA GLN A 32 0.52 -0.03 14.32
C GLN A 32 1.88 0.48 14.77
N THR A 33 2.81 0.73 13.84
CA THR A 33 4.13 1.29 14.16
C THR A 33 4.01 2.67 14.82
N PHE A 34 3.17 3.56 14.30
CA PHE A 34 2.97 4.89 14.89
C PHE A 34 2.36 4.82 16.30
N GLU A 35 1.43 3.89 16.53
CA GLU A 35 0.84 3.65 17.85
C GLU A 35 1.88 3.10 18.84
N GLU A 36 2.70 2.12 18.42
CA GLU A 36 3.75 1.52 19.25
C GLU A 36 4.87 2.52 19.60
N GLU A 37 5.23 3.38 18.66
CA GLU A 37 6.24 4.43 18.88
C GLU A 37 5.69 5.67 19.59
N GLY A 38 4.36 5.81 19.70
CA GLY A 38 3.71 7.03 20.20
C GLY A 38 3.89 8.24 19.29
N THR A 39 4.15 8.01 18.00
CA THR A 39 4.41 9.05 17.00
C THR A 39 3.09 9.59 16.45
N ILE A 40 2.90 10.91 16.53
CA ILE A 40 1.76 11.59 15.88
C ILE A 40 2.16 11.93 14.45
N VAL A 41 1.42 11.39 13.48
CA VAL A 41 1.66 11.59 12.04
C VAL A 41 0.46 12.33 11.43
N GLU A 42 0.72 13.42 10.71
CA GLU A 42 -0.33 14.22 10.04
C GLU A 42 -0.79 13.57 8.72
N GLU A 43 0.12 12.95 7.97
CA GLU A 43 -0.22 12.21 6.76
C GLU A 43 -1.08 10.97 7.07
N LYS A 44 -2.08 10.74 6.21
CA LYS A 44 -2.90 9.53 6.30
C LYS A 44 -2.03 8.30 5.98
N PRO A 45 -2.05 7.24 6.81
CA PRO A 45 -1.29 6.02 6.55
C PRO A 45 -1.52 5.39 5.18
N VAL A 46 -2.74 5.52 4.65
CA VAL A 46 -3.10 5.05 3.29
C VAL A 46 -2.35 5.81 2.19
N LEU A 47 -2.11 7.11 2.37
CA LEU A 47 -1.35 7.91 1.39
C LEU A 47 0.14 7.57 1.46
N LEU A 48 0.69 7.41 2.68
CA LEU A 48 2.07 6.97 2.86
C LEU A 48 2.32 5.62 2.20
N ALA A 49 1.43 4.64 2.42
CA ALA A 49 1.52 3.34 1.78
C ALA A 49 1.49 3.41 0.23
N ILE A 50 0.69 4.32 -0.34
CA ILE A 50 0.65 4.52 -1.80
C ILE A 50 1.96 5.10 -2.31
N GLU A 51 2.56 6.06 -1.59
CA GLU A 51 3.84 6.66 -1.97
C GLU A 51 4.98 5.64 -1.86
N GLU A 52 5.03 4.83 -0.80
CA GLU A 52 6.02 3.74 -0.66
C GLU A 52 5.96 2.75 -1.84
N ILE A 53 4.75 2.41 -2.30
CA ILE A 53 4.55 1.55 -3.48
C ILE A 53 4.97 2.27 -4.76
N ARG A 54 4.60 3.54 -4.94
CA ARG A 54 4.98 4.34 -6.13
C ARG A 54 6.51 4.48 -6.24
N ASN A 55 7.18 4.69 -5.11
CA ASN A 55 8.63 4.84 -5.02
C ASN A 55 9.39 3.51 -5.10
N HIS A 56 8.70 2.38 -5.25
CA HIS A 56 9.28 1.04 -5.25
C HIS A 56 10.03 0.69 -3.95
N GLU A 57 9.66 1.31 -2.83
CA GLU A 57 10.18 0.99 -1.50
C GLU A 57 9.61 -0.36 -1.02
N ILE A 58 8.42 -0.72 -1.52
CA ILE A 58 7.74 -1.97 -1.19
C ILE A 58 7.22 -2.62 -2.47
N ASN A 59 7.42 -3.94 -2.56
CA ASN A 59 6.89 -4.74 -3.66
C ASN A 59 5.59 -5.44 -3.25
N LEU A 60 4.56 -5.29 -4.07
CA LEU A 60 3.34 -6.08 -3.98
C LEU A 60 3.58 -7.47 -4.62
N VAL A 61 3.41 -8.52 -3.84
CA VAL A 61 3.50 -9.90 -4.31
C VAL A 61 2.12 -10.52 -4.18
N GLU A 62 1.53 -10.89 -5.31
CA GLU A 62 0.32 -11.70 -5.33
C GLU A 62 0.72 -13.15 -4.99
N PRO A 63 -0.03 -13.84 -4.11
CA PRO A 63 0.18 -15.27 -3.92
C PRO A 63 -0.06 -15.97 -5.26
N GLU A 64 0.72 -17.01 -5.54
CA GLU A 64 0.38 -17.91 -6.63
C GLU A 64 -0.99 -18.51 -6.32
N ASP A 65 -1.86 -18.60 -7.33
CA ASP A 65 -3.12 -19.32 -7.20
C ASP A 65 -2.75 -20.78 -6.89
N ASP A 66 -2.77 -21.16 -5.62
CA ASP A 66 -2.75 -22.58 -5.24
C ASP A 66 -3.98 -23.18 -5.94
N GLU A 67 -3.76 -23.92 -7.03
CA GLU A 67 -4.80 -24.63 -7.77
C GLU A 67 -5.58 -25.50 -6.75
N ILE A 68 -6.83 -25.10 -6.49
CA ILE A 68 -7.76 -25.76 -5.58
C ILE A 68 -8.29 -27.04 -6.23
#